data_AF-A0A4V4HFT7-F1
#
_entry.id   AF-A0A4V4HFT7-F1
#
_cell.length_a   1.000
_cell.length_b   1.000
_cell.length_c   1.000
_cell.angle_alpha   90.00
_cell.angle_beta   90.00
_cell.angle_gamma   90.00
#
_symmetry.space_group_name_H-M   'P 1'
#
loop_
_entity.id
_entity.type
_entity.pdbx_description
1 polymer ?
#
loop_
_entity_poly.entity_id
_entity_poly.type
_entity_poly.pdbx_seq_one_letter_code
_entity_poly.pdbx_strand_id
1 'polypeptide(L)' 'MGMEHLAQPDQPNKKKRRRQALSCTECKRRKIKCDRKQPCSPCTRRGEQAKCQWHVVESV' A
#
# COMPACT_ATOMS: atom_id res chain seq x y z
N MET A 1 -11.00 -52.04 -0.75
CA MET A 1 -9.92 -51.38 0.00
C MET A 1 -8.98 -50.80 -1.06
N GLY A 2 -8.76 -49.50 -1.26
CA GLY A 2 -9.22 -48.32 -0.55
C GLY A 2 -9.68 -47.24 -1.54
N MET A 3 -10.51 -46.36 -1.02
CA MET A 3 -11.16 -45.25 -1.69
C MET A 3 -10.70 -44.04 -0.91
N GLU A 4 -9.85 -43.20 -1.48
CA GLU A 4 -9.70 -41.83 -0.98
C GLU A 4 -9.72 -40.86 -2.15
N HIS A 5 -10.83 -40.15 -2.20
CA HIS A 5 -11.16 -39.10 -3.14
C HIS A 5 -10.40 -37.82 -2.78
N LEU A 6 -10.01 -37.13 -3.85
CA LEU A 6 -9.44 -35.78 -3.92
C LEU A 6 -9.96 -34.80 -2.86
N ALA A 7 -9.09 -34.31 -1.99
CA ALA A 7 -9.37 -33.20 -1.10
C ALA A 7 -8.95 -31.87 -1.75
N GLN A 8 -9.92 -31.12 -2.26
CA GLN A 8 -9.84 -29.67 -2.40
C GLN A 8 -11.10 -29.05 -1.79
N PRO A 9 -10.92 -28.06 -0.92
CA PRO A 9 -11.73 -26.86 -1.05
C PRO A 9 -10.89 -25.58 -1.03
N ASP A 10 -11.17 -24.79 -2.06
CA ASP A 10 -10.96 -23.35 -2.20
C ASP A 10 -11.16 -22.59 -0.88
N GLN A 11 -10.16 -21.81 -0.46
CA GLN A 11 -10.32 -20.80 0.58
C GLN A 11 -10.09 -19.42 -0.05
N PRO A 12 -11.10 -18.53 -0.05
CA PRO A 12 -11.12 -17.37 -0.90
C PRO A 12 -10.33 -16.22 -0.30
N ASN A 13 -9.73 -15.43 -1.19
CA ASN A 13 -9.64 -13.99 -1.02
C ASN A 13 -8.81 -13.49 0.18
N LYS A 14 -7.52 -13.83 0.22
CA LYS A 14 -6.54 -12.82 0.65
C LYS A 14 -6.33 -11.91 -0.55
N LYS A 15 -7.31 -11.02 -0.82
CA LYS A 15 -7.06 -9.74 -1.52
C LYS A 15 -5.75 -9.27 -0.94
N LYS A 16 -4.65 -9.38 -1.71
CA LYS A 16 -3.37 -8.77 -1.36
C LYS A 16 -3.78 -7.35 -1.03
N ARG A 17 -3.86 -7.01 0.27
CA ARG A 17 -4.18 -5.66 0.69
C ARG A 17 -2.99 -4.90 0.18
N ARG A 18 -3.15 -4.37 -1.03
CA ARG A 18 -2.11 -3.79 -1.85
C ARG A 18 -1.43 -2.84 -0.91
N ARG A 19 -0.24 -3.19 -0.45
CA ARG A 19 0.37 -2.61 0.74
C ARG A 19 0.52 -1.14 0.40
N GLN A 20 -0.43 -0.32 0.82
CA GLN A 20 -0.52 1.07 0.39
C GLN A 20 0.85 1.64 0.69
N ALA A 21 1.48 2.27 -0.31
CA ALA A 21 2.80 2.81 -0.13
C ALA A 21 2.77 3.67 1.14
N LEU A 22 3.49 3.26 2.20
CA LEU A 22 3.40 3.91 3.50
C LEU A 22 3.96 5.34 3.47
N SER A 23 4.58 5.72 2.35
CA SER A 23 5.19 7.02 2.14
C SER A 23 4.70 7.62 0.83
N CYS A 24 4.36 8.91 0.87
CA CYS A 24 4.14 9.73 -0.32
C CYS A 24 5.41 9.75 -1.20
N THR A 25 5.25 10.11 -2.48
CA THR A 25 6.32 10.24 -3.48
C THR A 25 7.50 11.05 -2.96
N GLU A 26 7.22 12.22 -2.39
CA GLU A 26 8.27 13.12 -1.90
C GLU A 26 9.00 12.55 -0.69
N CYS A 27 8.32 11.90 0.25
CA CYS A 27 9.00 11.24 1.37
C CYS A 27 9.82 10.04 0.90
N LYS A 28 9.33 9.31 -0.10
CA LYS A 28 10.03 8.18 -0.72
C LYS A 28 11.30 8.66 -1.45
N ARG A 29 11.19 9.73 -2.25
CA ARG A 29 12.30 10.36 -2.98
C ARG A 29 13.36 10.90 -2.03
N ARG A 30 12.93 11.52 -0.93
CA ARG A 30 13.82 12.08 0.10
C ARG A 30 14.32 11.03 1.11
N LYS A 31 13.87 9.78 1.01
CA LYS A 31 14.19 8.68 1.94
C LYS A 31 13.93 9.05 3.41
N ILE A 32 12.85 9.77 3.68
CA ILE A 32 12.44 10.17 5.03
C ILE A 32 11.19 9.42 5.48
N LYS A 33 10.97 9.40 6.80
CA LYS A 33 9.74 8.87 7.39
C LYS A 33 8.55 9.75 6.99
N CYS A 34 7.51 9.12 6.45
CA CYS A 34 6.26 9.79 6.13
C CYS A 34 5.23 9.56 7.23
N ASP A 35 4.59 10.63 7.69
CA ASP A 35 3.53 10.57 8.72
C ASP A 35 2.17 10.11 8.20
N ARG A 36 2.07 9.69 6.93
CA ARG A 36 0.85 9.12 6.33
C ARG A 36 -0.40 10.01 6.35
N LYS A 37 -0.25 11.28 6.68
CA LYS A 37 -1.27 12.32 6.52
C LYS A 37 -1.23 12.88 5.09
N GLN A 38 -2.35 13.41 4.60
CA GLN A 38 -2.41 14.12 3.32
C GLN A 38 -2.90 15.55 3.55
N PRO A 39 -2.06 16.57 3.32
CA PRO A 39 -0.62 16.51 3.04
C PRO A 39 0.21 15.97 4.23
N CYS A 40 1.35 15.36 3.93
CA CYS A 40 2.21 14.77 4.94
C CYS A 40 2.89 15.86 5.79
N SER A 41 3.08 15.67 7.10
CA SER A 41 3.79 16.68 7.94
C SER A 41 5.15 17.09 7.37
N PRO A 42 6.02 16.19 6.85
CA PRO A 42 7.27 16.59 6.21
C PRO A 42 7.07 17.46 4.97
N CYS A 43 5.98 17.25 4.24
CA CYS A 43 5.61 18.01 3.05
C CYS A 43 5.11 19.40 3.46
N THR A 44 4.20 19.47 4.43
CA THR A 44 3.64 20.71 4.98
C THR A 44 4.70 21.57 5.65
N ARG A 45 5.57 20.98 6.48
CA ARG A 45 6.68 21.68 7.15
C ARG A 45 7.67 22.31 6.18
N ARG A 46 7.72 21.84 4.93
CA ARG A 46 8.59 22.36 3.88
C ARG A 46 7.87 23.32 2.93
N GLY A 47 6.56 23.53 3.09
CA GLY A 47 5.75 24.31 2.15
C GLY A 47 5.42 23.57 0.84
N GLU A 48 5.75 22.28 0.75
CA GLU A 48 5.64 21.46 -0.46
C GLU A 48 4.41 20.54 -0.39
N GLN A 49 3.37 20.95 0.34
CA GLN A 49 2.13 20.16 0.46
C GLN A 49 1.48 19.86 -0.90
N ALA A 50 1.60 20.77 -1.86
CA ALA A 50 1.06 20.61 -3.22
C ALA A 50 1.76 19.48 -3.99
N LYS A 51 3.00 19.16 -3.65
CA LYS A 51 3.80 18.07 -4.25
C LYS A 51 3.64 16.75 -3.49
N CYS A 52 2.82 16.72 -2.43
CA CYS A 52 2.56 15.51 -1.64
C CYS A 52 1.65 14.55 -2.42
N GLN A 53 2.25 13.70 -3.25
CA GLN A 53 1.51 12.75 -4.08
C GLN A 53 1.65 11.33 -3.56
N TRP A 54 0.61 10.52 -3.71
CA TRP A 54 0.60 9.13 -3.28
C TRP A 54 0.37 8.27 -4.53
N HIS A 55 1.27 7.33 -4.85
CA HIS A 55 1.01 6.34 -5.90
C HIS A 55 0.08 5.27 -5.34
N VAL A 56 -1.22 5.51 -5.41
CA VAL A 56 -2.23 4.46 -5.34
C VAL A 56 -2.30 3.81 -6.71
N VAL A 57 -1.47 2.78 -6.92
CA VAL A 57 -1.63 1.91 -8.09
C VAL A 57 -2.95 1.19 -7.87
N GLU A 58 -4.06 1.63 -8.45
CA GLU A 58 -5.31 0.86 -8.44
C GLU A 58 -5.06 -0.50 -9.11
N SER A 59 -5.57 -1.62 -8.56
CA SER A 59 -5.67 -2.84 -9.38
C SER A 59 -7.07 -2.73 -9.87
N VAL A 60 -7.16 -2.37 -11.13
CA VAL A 60 -7.98 -3.15 -12.03
C VAL A 60 -7.53 -4.62 -11.96
#